data_AF-A0A286NTU9-F1
#
_entry.id   AF-A0A286NTU9-F1
#
_cell.length_a   1.000
_cell.length_b   1.000
_cell.length_c   1.000
_cell.angle_alpha   90.00
_cell.angle_beta   90.00
_cell.angle_gamma   90.00
#
_symmetry.space_group_name_H-M   'P 1'
#
loop_
_entity.id
_entity.type
_entity.pdbx_description
1 polymer ?
#
loop_
_entity_poly.entity_id
_entity_poly.type
_entity_poly.pdbx_seq_one_letter_code
_entity_poly.pdbx_strand_id
1 'polypeptide(L)'
;MYPIKSVNNYEGTSEFIKKIIALIDKNKDRKIQNEELQASYNKPELSHIFSRMVCKHKSEWSYKWAKIKSDYEKFIKYHYPKAKQEYVDERLDEIQAEYEALYDFWDKLNFKTDTFWYFEPLAWVEQMKRVFSVLDKNTIYITRKWEKWTGKNESSATFGTFKFGDLEGYICEPYGPETTERNKDKRIPVGTYSLMWHTSKKFPKNKYVKKGYSKLEYGFPKLYNEKVSVDRSILIHSGTTGADSEGCLLPGGKIHKKNDEVISISGSISKFYEIISIIEEKGIENIKIEIKDEIR
;
A
#
# COMPACT_ATOMS: atom_id res chain seq x y z
N MET A 1 -2.33 -18.77 -14.75
CA MET A 1 -1.53 -19.96 -15.13
C MET A 1 -1.05 -19.76 -16.57
N TYR A 2 0.24 -19.49 -16.76
CA TYR A 2 0.81 -19.21 -18.08
C TYR A 2 1.62 -20.42 -18.56
N PRO A 3 1.26 -21.07 -19.69
CA PRO A 3 2.00 -22.23 -20.18
C PRO A 3 3.38 -21.79 -20.73
N ILE A 4 4.47 -22.41 -20.28
CA ILE A 4 5.85 -22.00 -20.69
C ILE A 4 6.07 -22.17 -22.19
N LYS A 5 5.37 -23.10 -22.83
CA LYS A 5 5.45 -23.31 -24.28
C LYS A 5 5.13 -22.05 -25.08
N SER A 6 4.24 -21.16 -24.61
CA SER A 6 3.96 -19.92 -25.35
C SER A 6 5.10 -18.90 -25.23
N VAL A 7 5.87 -18.94 -24.13
CA VAL A 7 6.99 -18.03 -23.88
C VAL A 7 8.25 -18.48 -24.60
N ASN A 8 8.51 -19.79 -24.73
CA ASN A 8 9.69 -20.32 -25.41
C ASN A 8 9.54 -20.50 -26.94
N ASN A 9 8.32 -20.38 -27.48
CA ASN A 9 8.04 -20.64 -28.91
C ASN A 9 8.01 -19.39 -29.80
N TYR A 10 8.38 -18.20 -29.29
CA TYR A 10 8.54 -17.02 -30.14
C TYR A 10 9.92 -17.06 -30.81
N GLU A 11 9.95 -17.03 -32.15
CA GLU A 11 11.19 -16.82 -32.92
C GLU A 11 11.87 -15.53 -32.42
N GLY A 12 12.95 -15.69 -31.64
CA GLY A 12 13.66 -14.58 -31.01
C GLY A 12 13.67 -14.57 -29.48
N THR A 13 13.17 -15.60 -28.79
CA THR A 13 13.38 -15.71 -27.35
C THR A 13 14.86 -15.84 -27.04
N SER A 14 15.41 -14.84 -26.35
CA SER A 14 16.83 -14.79 -26.03
C SER A 14 17.23 -15.92 -25.07
N GLU A 15 18.47 -16.39 -25.17
CA GLU A 15 19.03 -17.38 -24.24
C GLU A 15 18.91 -16.94 -22.77
N PHE A 16 18.83 -15.63 -22.53
CA PHE A 16 18.56 -15.09 -21.21
C PHE A 16 17.13 -15.44 -20.72
N ILE A 17 16.09 -15.26 -21.52
CA ILE A 17 14.71 -15.60 -21.14
C ILE A 17 14.55 -17.11 -20.87
N LYS A 18 15.20 -17.96 -21.67
CA LYS A 18 15.21 -19.41 -21.43
C LYS A 18 15.85 -19.77 -20.08
N LYS A 19 16.96 -19.13 -19.72
CA LYS A 19 17.62 -19.30 -18.42
C LYS A 19 16.73 -18.82 -17.27
N ILE A 20 16.04 -17.69 -17.43
CA ILE A 20 15.10 -17.15 -16.44
C ILE A 20 13.94 -18.10 -16.19
N ILE A 21 13.31 -18.60 -17.24
CA ILE A 21 12.20 -19.54 -17.14
C ILE A 21 12.64 -20.83 -16.42
N ALA A 22 13.83 -21.34 -16.73
CA ALA A 22 14.40 -22.50 -16.06
C ALA A 22 14.71 -22.27 -14.56
N LEU A 23 14.90 -21.01 -14.13
CA LEU A 23 15.09 -20.66 -12.73
C LEU A 23 13.76 -20.54 -11.96
N ILE A 24 12.67 -20.23 -12.67
CA ILE A 24 11.33 -20.10 -12.10
C ILE A 24 10.64 -21.47 -12.00
N ASP A 25 10.66 -22.25 -13.09
CA ASP A 25 10.05 -23.59 -13.21
C ASP A 25 10.86 -24.64 -12.45
N LYS A 26 10.70 -24.68 -11.13
CA LYS A 26 11.48 -25.55 -10.24
C LYS A 26 11.02 -26.99 -10.30
N ASN A 27 9.73 -27.22 -10.49
CA ASN A 27 9.17 -28.57 -10.58
C ASN A 27 9.35 -29.18 -12.00
N LYS A 28 9.81 -28.38 -12.97
CA LYS A 28 10.08 -28.75 -14.38
C LYS A 28 8.83 -29.26 -15.11
N ASP A 29 7.65 -28.85 -14.65
CA ASP A 29 6.36 -29.24 -15.24
C ASP A 29 6.05 -28.45 -16.52
N ARG A 30 6.93 -27.49 -16.88
CA ARG A 30 6.82 -26.61 -18.04
C ARG A 30 5.61 -25.67 -17.96
N LYS A 31 5.18 -25.29 -16.75
CA LYS A 31 4.12 -24.32 -16.48
C LYS A 31 4.53 -23.45 -15.30
N ILE A 32 4.64 -22.13 -15.51
CA ILE A 32 4.94 -21.23 -14.40
C ILE A 32 3.65 -21.03 -13.59
N GLN A 33 3.65 -21.58 -12.38
CA GLN A 33 2.58 -21.42 -11.41
C GLN A 33 2.86 -20.21 -10.51
N ASN A 34 1.82 -19.65 -9.89
CA ASN A 34 1.96 -18.42 -9.12
C ASN A 34 2.85 -18.63 -7.89
N GLU A 35 2.78 -19.82 -7.32
CA GLU A 35 3.56 -20.29 -6.18
C GLU A 35 5.06 -20.36 -6.54
N GLU A 36 5.40 -20.84 -7.73
CA GLU A 36 6.77 -20.92 -8.24
C GLU A 36 7.35 -19.54 -8.53
N LEU A 37 6.53 -18.67 -9.14
CA LEU A 37 6.88 -17.29 -9.41
C LEU A 37 7.13 -16.52 -8.10
N GLN A 38 6.24 -16.65 -7.12
CA GLN A 38 6.38 -16.02 -5.81
C GLN A 38 7.61 -16.57 -5.06
N ALA A 39 7.84 -17.88 -5.12
CA ALA A 39 9.04 -18.52 -4.57
C ALA A 39 10.33 -18.14 -5.31
N SER A 40 10.24 -17.56 -6.51
CA SER A 40 11.40 -17.03 -7.25
C SER A 40 11.69 -15.57 -6.87
N TYR A 41 10.66 -14.72 -6.71
CA TYR A 41 10.81 -13.34 -6.23
C TYR A 41 11.30 -13.24 -4.78
N ASN A 42 10.95 -14.23 -3.95
CA ASN A 42 11.41 -14.30 -2.56
C ASN A 42 12.90 -14.70 -2.43
N LYS A 43 13.58 -15.04 -3.55
CA LYS A 43 15.02 -15.28 -3.57
C LYS A 43 15.74 -13.98 -4.00
N PRO A 44 16.57 -13.38 -3.13
CA PRO A 44 17.24 -12.11 -3.41
C PRO A 44 18.05 -12.10 -4.72
N GLU A 45 18.74 -13.21 -5.00
CA GLU A 45 19.55 -13.39 -6.21
C GLU A 45 18.73 -13.33 -7.50
N LEU A 46 17.52 -13.89 -7.50
CA LEU A 46 16.64 -13.92 -8.68
C LEU A 46 15.86 -12.62 -8.84
N SER A 47 15.45 -12.00 -7.73
CA SER A 47 14.77 -10.71 -7.71
C SER A 47 15.59 -9.60 -8.40
N HIS A 48 16.89 -9.55 -8.12
CA HIS A 48 17.81 -8.61 -8.77
C HIS A 48 18.01 -8.89 -10.27
N ILE A 49 17.89 -10.14 -10.69
CA ILE A 49 17.97 -10.50 -12.12
C ILE A 49 16.66 -10.10 -12.82
N PHE A 50 15.50 -10.27 -12.18
CA PHE A 50 14.20 -9.86 -12.71
C PHE A 50 14.03 -8.35 -12.82
N SER A 51 14.57 -7.57 -11.86
CA SER A 51 14.52 -6.10 -11.91
C SER A 51 15.32 -5.49 -13.06
N ARG A 52 16.29 -6.24 -13.60
CA ARG A 52 17.11 -5.86 -14.75
C ARG A 52 16.57 -6.36 -16.08
N MET A 53 15.40 -7.01 -16.07
CA MET A 53 14.76 -7.48 -17.30
C MET A 53 14.28 -6.29 -18.11
N VAL A 54 14.81 -6.17 -19.33
CA VAL A 54 14.26 -5.28 -20.35
C VAL A 54 13.26 -6.12 -21.14
N CYS A 55 11.97 -5.87 -20.92
CA CYS A 55 10.91 -6.61 -21.62
C CYS A 55 10.65 -5.98 -22.99
N LYS A 56 10.71 -6.80 -24.04
CA LYS A 56 10.28 -6.42 -25.40
C LYS A 56 8.75 -6.44 -25.42
N HIS A 57 8.12 -5.30 -25.14
CA HIS A 57 6.68 -5.16 -25.31
C HIS A 57 6.37 -4.58 -26.69
N LYS A 58 5.34 -5.12 -27.33
CA LYS A 58 4.70 -4.45 -28.45
C LYS A 58 3.86 -3.33 -27.85
N SER A 59 4.13 -2.07 -28.21
CA SER A 59 3.41 -0.94 -27.62
C SER A 59 1.91 -1.12 -27.87
N GLU A 60 1.09 -0.86 -26.86
CA GLU A 60 -0.38 -0.84 -27.00
C GLU A 60 -0.84 0.27 -27.97
N TRP A 61 0.08 1.15 -28.36
CA TRP A 61 -0.08 2.21 -29.35
C TRP A 61 0.61 1.90 -30.67
N SER A 62 1.13 0.67 -30.85
CA SER A 62 1.80 0.20 -32.08
C SER A 62 0.90 -0.67 -32.99
N TYR A 63 -0.41 -0.64 -32.78
CA TYR A 63 -1.34 -1.40 -33.61
C TYR A 63 -1.45 -0.75 -34.98
N LYS A 64 -0.97 -1.43 -36.02
CA LYS A 64 -1.19 -1.02 -37.42
C LYS A 64 -2.70 -0.89 -37.67
N TRP A 65 -3.11 0.13 -38.43
CA TRP A 65 -4.50 0.39 -38.82
C TRP A 65 -5.24 -0.88 -39.26
N ALA A 66 -4.62 -1.71 -40.11
CA ALA A 66 -5.21 -2.96 -40.59
C ALA A 66 -5.66 -3.92 -39.47
N LYS A 67 -4.95 -3.92 -38.33
CA LYS A 67 -5.33 -4.73 -37.16
C LYS A 67 -6.47 -4.11 -36.37
N ILE A 68 -6.43 -2.80 -36.16
CA ILE A 68 -7.51 -2.06 -35.48
C ILE A 68 -8.82 -2.23 -36.25
N LYS A 69 -8.79 -2.03 -37.57
CA LYS A 69 -9.92 -2.28 -38.47
C LYS A 69 -10.47 -3.70 -38.32
N SER A 70 -9.60 -4.71 -38.41
CA SER A 70 -10.03 -6.11 -38.29
C SER A 70 -10.68 -6.44 -36.95
N ASP A 71 -10.14 -5.91 -35.85
CA ASP A 71 -10.64 -6.20 -34.52
C ASP A 71 -11.95 -5.43 -34.24
N TYR A 72 -12.10 -4.22 -34.77
CA TYR A 72 -13.34 -3.45 -34.71
C TYR A 72 -14.48 -4.12 -35.51
N GLU A 73 -14.21 -4.57 -36.73
CA GLU A 73 -15.19 -5.30 -37.54
C GLU A 73 -15.68 -6.57 -36.83
N LYS A 74 -14.78 -7.31 -36.16
CA LYS A 74 -15.15 -8.47 -35.34
C LYS A 74 -16.01 -8.08 -34.14
N PHE A 75 -15.66 -7.00 -33.45
CA PHE A 75 -16.41 -6.50 -32.30
C PHE A 75 -17.85 -6.13 -32.70
N ILE A 76 -18.02 -5.36 -33.78
CA ILE A 76 -19.34 -4.97 -34.28
C ILE A 76 -20.14 -6.19 -34.73
N LYS A 77 -19.53 -7.12 -35.47
CA LYS A 77 -20.21 -8.36 -35.87
C LYS A 77 -20.71 -9.18 -34.68
N TYR A 78 -19.95 -9.20 -33.58
CA TYR A 78 -20.31 -9.96 -32.37
C TYR A 78 -21.39 -9.27 -31.55
N HIS A 79 -21.22 -7.97 -31.26
CA HIS A 79 -22.12 -7.22 -30.37
C HIS A 79 -23.35 -6.65 -31.09
N TYR A 80 -23.24 -6.38 -32.39
CA TYR A 80 -24.27 -5.73 -33.20
C TYR A 80 -24.45 -6.44 -34.55
N PRO A 81 -24.85 -7.72 -34.58
CA PRO A 81 -24.92 -8.52 -35.81
C PRO A 81 -25.93 -8.01 -36.85
N LYS A 82 -26.81 -7.07 -36.48
CA LYS A 82 -27.78 -6.41 -37.38
C LYS A 82 -27.35 -5.00 -37.82
N ALA A 83 -26.14 -4.57 -37.44
CA ALA A 83 -25.62 -3.27 -37.87
C ALA A 83 -25.54 -3.22 -39.41
N LYS A 84 -25.96 -2.10 -39.98
CA LYS A 84 -25.79 -1.85 -41.43
C LYS A 84 -24.33 -1.57 -41.72
N GLN A 85 -23.85 -2.00 -42.89
CA GLN A 85 -22.45 -1.79 -43.29
C GLN A 85 -22.08 -0.30 -43.28
N GLU A 86 -22.99 0.58 -43.72
CA GLU A 86 -22.81 2.04 -43.69
C GLU A 86 -22.47 2.57 -42.29
N TYR A 87 -23.07 2.02 -41.22
CA TYR A 87 -22.76 2.40 -39.84
C TYR A 87 -21.36 1.91 -39.41
N VAL A 88 -20.93 0.76 -39.91
CA VAL A 88 -19.59 0.24 -39.62
C VAL A 88 -18.53 1.07 -40.34
N ASP A 89 -18.80 1.44 -41.59
CA ASP A 89 -17.90 2.23 -42.42
C ASP A 89 -17.73 3.65 -41.86
N GLU A 90 -18.82 4.33 -41.48
CA GLU A 90 -18.77 5.66 -40.84
C GLU A 90 -17.92 5.66 -39.55
N ARG A 91 -18.05 4.60 -38.73
CA ARG A 91 -17.25 4.45 -37.50
C ARG A 91 -15.79 4.11 -37.78
N LEU A 92 -15.53 3.31 -38.80
CA LEU A 92 -14.15 3.02 -39.21
C LEU A 92 -13.46 4.28 -39.72
N ASP A 93 -14.17 5.14 -40.45
CA ASP A 93 -13.62 6.43 -40.91
C ASP A 93 -13.28 7.35 -39.72
N GLU A 94 -14.15 7.43 -38.70
CA GLU A 94 -13.86 8.15 -37.45
C GLU A 94 -12.59 7.62 -36.75
N ILE A 95 -12.50 6.31 -36.53
CA ILE A 95 -11.37 5.67 -35.84
C ILE A 95 -10.09 5.80 -36.67
N GLN A 96 -10.18 5.75 -38.01
CA GLN A 96 -9.03 5.94 -38.88
C GLN A 96 -8.46 7.35 -38.75
N ALA A 97 -9.33 8.38 -38.72
CA ALA A 97 -8.90 9.76 -38.52
C ALA A 97 -8.21 9.95 -37.16
N GLU A 98 -8.72 9.33 -36.08
CA GLU A 98 -8.06 9.34 -34.76
C GLU A 98 -6.71 8.61 -34.77
N TYR A 99 -6.61 7.48 -35.46
CA TYR A 99 -5.38 6.72 -35.63
C TYR A 99 -4.30 7.53 -36.36
N GLU A 100 -4.65 8.16 -37.48
CA GLU A 100 -3.75 9.00 -38.27
C GLU A 100 -3.28 10.21 -37.47
N ALA A 101 -4.18 10.89 -36.74
CA ALA A 101 -3.83 12.03 -35.89
C ALA A 101 -2.88 11.66 -34.72
N LEU A 102 -3.06 10.48 -34.13
CA LEU A 102 -2.18 9.98 -33.07
C LEU A 102 -0.78 9.66 -33.60
N TYR A 103 -0.66 9.07 -34.78
CA TYR A 103 0.63 8.73 -35.39
C TYR A 103 1.39 9.93 -35.94
N ASP A 104 0.69 10.95 -36.44
CA ASP A 104 1.27 12.26 -36.79
C ASP A 104 1.97 12.93 -35.59
N PHE A 105 1.44 12.73 -34.38
CA PHE A 105 2.09 13.18 -33.14
C PHE A 105 3.39 12.41 -32.85
N TRP A 106 3.43 11.10 -33.09
CA TRP A 106 4.62 10.27 -32.88
C TRP A 106 5.72 10.51 -33.92
N ASP A 107 5.36 10.78 -35.17
CA ASP A 107 6.31 11.13 -36.23
C ASP A 107 7.04 12.44 -35.92
N LYS A 108 6.36 13.42 -35.32
CA LYS A 108 6.99 14.66 -34.81
C LYS A 108 8.00 14.42 -33.68
N LEU A 109 7.85 13.32 -32.93
CA LEU A 109 8.79 12.91 -31.87
C LEU A 109 9.93 12.02 -32.39
N ASN A 110 9.98 11.71 -33.69
CA ASN A 110 11.05 11.00 -34.39
C ASN A 110 11.35 9.59 -33.83
N PHE A 111 10.32 8.87 -33.37
CA PHE A 111 10.45 7.49 -32.92
C PHE A 111 10.50 6.52 -34.12
N LYS A 112 11.64 5.87 -34.34
CA LYS A 112 11.89 5.02 -35.54
C LYS A 112 11.50 3.55 -35.40
N THR A 113 10.74 3.15 -34.36
CA THR A 113 10.47 1.72 -34.12
C THR A 113 9.07 1.46 -33.59
N ASP A 114 8.38 0.47 -34.17
CA ASP A 114 7.09 -0.09 -33.72
C ASP A 114 7.21 -0.84 -32.37
N THR A 115 8.43 -1.01 -31.87
CA THR A 115 8.77 -1.85 -30.72
C THR A 115 9.57 -1.03 -29.72
N PHE A 116 8.99 -0.78 -28.56
CA PHE A 116 9.67 -0.07 -27.49
C PHE A 116 10.26 -1.07 -26.51
N TRP A 117 11.52 -0.84 -26.14
CA TRP A 117 12.10 -1.48 -24.97
C TRP A 117 11.67 -0.64 -23.77
N TYR A 118 10.69 -1.15 -23.03
CA TYR A 118 10.09 -0.42 -21.92
C TYR A 118 10.42 -1.13 -20.61
N PHE A 119 10.84 -0.35 -19.61
CA PHE A 119 10.94 -0.80 -18.22
C PHE A 119 9.55 -0.82 -17.62
N GLU A 120 8.82 -1.94 -17.64
CA GLU A 120 7.42 -2.08 -17.18
C GLU A 120 7.03 -1.03 -16.10
N PRO A 121 6.22 0.01 -16.41
CA PRO A 121 6.18 1.24 -15.60
C PRO A 121 5.24 1.16 -14.44
N LEU A 122 4.27 0.27 -14.50
CA LEU A 122 3.27 0.11 -13.45
C LEU A 122 3.85 -0.77 -12.36
N ALA A 123 4.57 -1.85 -12.73
CA ALA A 123 5.49 -2.52 -11.83
C ALA A 123 6.55 -1.54 -11.34
N TRP A 124 7.20 -0.73 -12.19
CA TRP A 124 8.21 0.23 -11.74
C TRP A 124 7.66 1.30 -10.79
N VAL A 125 6.51 1.94 -11.04
CA VAL A 125 5.98 2.99 -10.15
C VAL A 125 5.44 2.41 -8.84
N GLU A 126 4.74 1.26 -8.87
CA GLU A 126 4.28 0.59 -7.65
C GLU A 126 5.42 -0.10 -6.89
N GLN A 127 6.41 -0.65 -7.59
CA GLN A 127 7.65 -1.16 -7.02
C GLN A 127 8.54 -0.03 -6.53
N MET A 128 8.55 1.16 -7.14
CA MET A 128 9.29 2.34 -6.63
C MET A 128 8.58 2.97 -5.43
N LYS A 129 7.25 2.96 -5.35
CA LYS A 129 6.52 3.29 -4.09
C LYS A 129 6.86 2.30 -2.97
N ARG A 130 6.96 1.00 -3.28
CA ARG A 130 7.39 -0.06 -2.34
C ARG A 130 8.89 -0.02 -2.00
N VAL A 131 9.76 0.28 -2.97
CA VAL A 131 11.23 0.26 -2.88
C VAL A 131 11.78 1.53 -2.26
N PHE A 132 11.16 2.69 -2.52
CA PHE A 132 11.56 3.95 -1.91
C PHE A 132 10.83 4.30 -0.61
N SER A 133 9.96 3.42 -0.10
CA SER A 133 9.13 3.75 1.07
C SER A 133 8.48 5.12 0.92
N VAL A 134 7.92 5.43 -0.26
CA VAL A 134 7.08 6.63 -0.40
C VAL A 134 5.79 6.30 0.33
N LEU A 135 5.85 6.39 1.66
CA LEU A 135 4.73 6.21 2.54
C LEU A 135 3.67 7.18 2.05
N ASP A 136 2.48 6.64 1.76
CA ASP A 136 1.32 7.48 1.51
C ASP A 136 1.27 8.52 2.62
N LYS A 137 1.36 9.80 2.23
CA LYS A 137 1.42 10.93 3.17
C LYS A 137 0.15 11.02 4.01
N ASN A 138 -0.92 10.33 3.61
CA ASN A 138 -2.20 10.28 4.32
C ASN A 138 -2.36 9.00 5.15
N THR A 139 -1.34 8.14 5.21
CA THR A 139 -1.35 6.94 6.05
C THR A 139 -0.34 7.07 7.20
N ILE A 140 -0.80 6.77 8.41
CA ILE A 140 0.05 6.60 9.59
C ILE A 140 0.48 5.13 9.62
N TYR A 141 1.76 4.89 9.42
CA TYR A 141 2.33 3.54 9.47
C TYR A 141 2.84 3.27 10.87
N ILE A 142 2.39 2.19 11.49
CA ILE A 142 2.80 1.75 12.82
C ILE A 142 3.43 0.37 12.70
N THR A 143 4.64 0.25 13.24
CA THR A 143 5.38 -1.00 13.32
C THR A 143 5.66 -1.31 14.78
N ARG A 144 5.03 -2.36 15.32
CA ARG A 144 5.30 -2.86 16.67
C ARG A 144 6.61 -3.63 16.68
N LYS A 145 7.46 -3.39 17.69
CA LYS A 145 8.84 -3.90 17.71
C LYS A 145 9.23 -4.54 19.03
N TRP A 146 8.73 -4.00 20.14
CA TRP A 146 9.16 -4.42 21.47
C TRP A 146 7.95 -4.72 22.34
N GLU A 147 8.10 -5.70 23.21
CA GLU A 147 7.14 -5.99 24.26
C GLU A 147 7.86 -5.99 25.60
N LYS A 148 7.15 -5.53 26.63
CA LYS A 148 7.61 -5.58 28.00
C LYS A 148 6.51 -6.17 28.88
N TRP A 149 6.81 -7.30 29.50
CA TRP A 149 5.97 -7.90 30.54
C TRP A 149 6.52 -7.58 31.92
N THR A 150 5.68 -7.05 32.80
CA THR A 150 6.06 -6.67 34.19
C THR A 150 5.36 -7.51 35.26
N GLY A 151 4.71 -8.61 34.88
CA GLY A 151 3.93 -9.47 35.79
C GLY A 151 2.45 -9.09 35.90
N LYS A 152 2.08 -7.87 35.48
CA LYS A 152 0.69 -7.42 35.35
C LYS A 152 0.48 -6.68 34.05
N ASN A 153 -0.69 -6.82 33.45
CA ASN A 153 -0.99 -6.23 32.15
C ASN A 153 -0.99 -4.70 32.18
N GLU A 154 -1.56 -4.11 33.24
CA GLU A 154 -1.61 -2.66 33.47
C GLU A 154 -0.24 -1.98 33.39
N SER A 155 0.83 -2.66 33.80
CA SER A 155 2.20 -2.13 33.77
C SER A 155 3.02 -2.69 32.62
N SER A 156 2.41 -3.45 31.72
CA SER A 156 3.04 -4.07 30.55
C SER A 156 2.64 -3.33 29.29
N ALA A 157 3.51 -3.31 28.29
CA ALA A 157 3.24 -2.56 27.07
C ALA A 157 3.86 -3.22 25.84
N THR A 158 3.23 -2.95 24.71
CA THR A 158 3.81 -3.12 23.38
C THR A 158 4.24 -1.75 22.87
N PHE A 159 5.48 -1.67 22.40
CA PHE A 159 6.08 -0.47 21.85
C PHE A 159 6.40 -0.65 20.37
N GLY A 160 6.30 0.43 19.63
CA GLY A 160 6.60 0.46 18.21
C GLY A 160 7.11 1.81 17.75
N THR A 161 7.42 1.89 16.45
CA THR A 161 7.69 3.14 15.75
C THR A 161 6.50 3.50 14.88
N PHE A 162 6.28 4.79 14.65
CA PHE A 162 5.34 5.23 13.64
C PHE A 162 5.96 6.26 12.68
N LYS A 163 5.39 6.34 11.48
CA LYS A 163 5.70 7.36 10.48
C LYS A 163 4.43 7.90 9.82
N PHE A 164 4.34 9.20 9.67
CA PHE A 164 3.22 9.90 9.05
C PHE A 164 3.73 11.08 8.22
N GLY A 165 3.91 10.88 6.92
CA GLY A 165 4.69 11.81 6.09
C GLY A 165 6.13 11.91 6.61
N ASP A 166 6.57 13.13 6.90
CA ASP A 166 7.90 13.41 7.46
C ASP A 166 7.93 13.33 9.00
N LEU A 167 6.76 13.14 9.64
CA LEU A 167 6.66 12.99 11.09
C LEU A 167 7.01 11.56 11.50
N GLU A 168 7.96 11.41 12.41
CA GLU A 168 8.34 10.13 13.01
C GLU A 168 8.21 10.19 14.54
N GLY A 169 8.03 9.01 15.14
CA GLY A 169 7.96 8.85 16.58
C GLY A 169 7.76 7.39 17.00
N TYR A 170 7.28 7.24 18.23
CA TYR A 170 7.05 5.95 18.86
C TYR A 170 5.59 5.81 19.27
N ILE A 171 5.13 4.57 19.37
CA ILE A 171 3.81 4.24 19.90
C ILE A 171 3.95 3.33 21.12
N CYS A 172 3.05 3.48 22.08
CA CYS A 172 2.82 2.56 23.19
C CYS A 172 1.35 2.11 23.18
N GLU A 173 1.10 0.83 23.35
CA GLU A 173 -0.24 0.23 23.47
C GLU A 173 -0.18 -0.95 24.48
N PRO A 174 -1.32 -1.52 24.91
CA PRO A 174 -1.32 -2.61 25.87
C PRO A 174 -0.55 -3.84 25.40
N TYR A 175 0.05 -4.54 26.35
CA TYR A 175 0.72 -5.81 26.11
C TYR A 175 -0.26 -6.94 25.75
N GLY A 176 0.29 -8.01 25.17
CA GLY A 176 -0.40 -9.28 25.04
C GLY A 176 -1.12 -9.47 23.72
N PRO A 177 -1.83 -10.59 23.54
CA PRO A 177 -2.35 -10.99 22.25
C PRO A 177 -3.39 -9.99 21.74
N GLU A 178 -3.48 -9.92 20.41
CA GLU A 178 -4.49 -9.12 19.74
C GLU A 178 -5.90 -9.59 20.10
N THR A 179 -6.84 -8.67 20.14
CA THR A 179 -8.26 -9.02 20.27
C THR A 179 -9.10 -8.04 19.48
N THR A 180 -10.31 -8.43 19.10
CA THR A 180 -11.36 -7.53 18.60
C THR A 180 -12.41 -7.23 19.67
N GLU A 181 -12.34 -7.90 20.83
CA GLU A 181 -13.33 -7.82 21.88
C GLU A 181 -13.33 -6.45 22.58
N ARG A 182 -14.52 -6.04 23.00
CA ARG A 182 -14.76 -4.80 23.75
C ARG A 182 -14.25 -4.93 25.19
N ASN A 183 -13.85 -3.82 25.81
CA ASN A 183 -13.48 -3.75 27.23
C ASN A 183 -12.36 -4.73 27.63
N LYS A 184 -11.41 -4.98 26.72
CA LYS A 184 -10.21 -5.75 27.00
C LYS A 184 -9.02 -4.83 26.88
N ASP A 185 -8.23 -4.78 27.94
CA ASP A 185 -6.92 -4.13 27.97
C ASP A 185 -5.91 -4.92 27.12
N LYS A 186 -6.10 -4.88 25.80
CA LYS A 186 -5.35 -5.66 24.84
C LYS A 186 -5.25 -4.88 23.54
N ARG A 187 -4.14 -5.03 22.85
CA ARG A 187 -3.92 -4.39 21.56
C ARG A 187 -4.94 -4.83 20.50
N ILE A 188 -5.09 -3.97 19.50
CA ILE A 188 -5.96 -4.25 18.35
C ILE A 188 -5.23 -5.14 17.32
N PRO A 189 -5.92 -5.83 16.40
CA PRO A 189 -5.23 -6.65 15.42
C PRO A 189 -4.40 -5.85 14.41
N VAL A 190 -3.37 -6.44 13.82
CA VAL A 190 -2.72 -5.89 12.63
C VAL A 190 -3.74 -5.65 11.51
N GLY A 191 -3.50 -4.63 10.70
CA GLY A 191 -4.38 -4.28 9.59
C GLY A 191 -4.49 -2.79 9.34
N THR A 192 -5.43 -2.44 8.47
CA THR A 192 -5.72 -1.05 8.08
C THR A 192 -6.97 -0.56 8.80
N TYR A 193 -6.93 0.67 9.30
CA TYR A 193 -7.97 1.31 10.07
C TYR A 193 -8.35 2.65 9.47
N SER A 194 -9.65 2.92 9.46
CA SER A 194 -10.21 4.24 9.21
C SER A 194 -10.32 5.01 10.52
N LEU A 195 -10.39 6.34 10.40
CA LEU A 195 -10.51 7.24 11.54
C LEU A 195 -11.83 8.00 11.52
N MET A 196 -12.30 8.34 12.73
CA MET A 196 -13.38 9.30 12.92
C MET A 196 -13.14 10.12 14.19
N TRP A 197 -13.73 11.31 14.26
CA TRP A 197 -13.62 12.15 15.45
C TRP A 197 -14.43 11.59 16.62
N HIS A 198 -13.88 11.72 17.82
CA HIS A 198 -14.54 11.34 19.07
C HIS A 198 -14.34 12.39 20.16
N THR A 199 -15.39 12.63 20.94
CA THR A 199 -15.33 13.40 22.18
C THR A 199 -16.20 12.73 23.25
N SER A 200 -15.80 12.87 24.51
CA SER A 200 -16.55 12.35 25.65
C SER A 200 -16.20 13.12 26.93
N LYS A 201 -16.88 12.81 28.04
CA LYS A 201 -16.53 13.39 29.36
C LYS A 201 -15.10 13.07 29.79
N LYS A 202 -14.60 11.85 29.48
CA LYS A 202 -13.21 11.43 29.76
C LYS A 202 -12.21 12.06 28.78
N PHE A 203 -12.65 12.32 27.55
CA PHE A 203 -11.84 12.90 26.47
C PHE A 203 -12.49 14.18 25.90
N PRO A 204 -12.56 15.27 26.68
CA PRO A 204 -13.08 16.55 26.20
C PRO A 204 -12.01 17.29 25.38
N LYS A 205 -12.42 18.16 24.47
CA LYS A 205 -11.51 18.94 23.60
C LYS A 205 -10.48 19.79 24.35
N ASN A 206 -10.74 20.11 25.62
CA ASN A 206 -9.85 20.89 26.48
C ASN A 206 -8.97 20.05 27.42
N LYS A 207 -8.91 18.71 27.25
CA LYS A 207 -8.22 17.78 28.17
C LYS A 207 -6.78 18.19 28.49
N TYR A 208 -6.05 18.76 27.53
CA TYR A 208 -4.65 19.16 27.69
C TYR A 208 -4.43 20.66 27.84
N VAL A 209 -5.49 21.48 27.91
CA VAL A 209 -5.37 22.94 28.03
C VAL A 209 -4.67 23.36 29.33
N LYS A 210 -5.00 22.71 30.45
CA LYS A 210 -4.33 22.95 31.74
C LYS A 210 -2.84 22.58 31.72
N LYS A 211 -2.37 21.85 30.71
CA LYS A 211 -0.96 21.47 30.50
C LYS A 211 -0.26 22.40 29.50
N GLY A 212 -0.87 23.53 29.12
CA GLY A 212 -0.28 24.56 28.26
C GLY A 212 -0.51 24.38 26.76
N TYR A 213 -1.39 23.48 26.34
CA TYR A 213 -1.68 23.23 24.92
C TYR A 213 -3.02 23.85 24.49
N SER A 214 -3.19 24.08 23.18
CA SER A 214 -4.44 24.62 22.63
C SER A 214 -5.60 23.64 22.79
N LYS A 215 -6.84 24.16 22.80
CA LYS A 215 -8.05 23.33 22.72
C LYS A 215 -8.10 22.67 21.34
N LEU A 216 -8.42 21.38 21.30
CA LEU A 216 -8.59 20.64 20.04
C LEU A 216 -9.79 21.17 19.25
N GLU A 217 -9.68 21.22 17.92
CA GLU A 217 -10.75 21.72 17.07
C GLU A 217 -11.87 20.68 16.95
N TYR A 218 -11.52 19.44 16.61
CA TYR A 218 -12.52 18.40 16.32
C TYR A 218 -12.64 17.33 17.42
N GLY A 219 -11.55 16.91 18.03
CA GLY A 219 -11.55 15.93 19.12
C GLY A 219 -10.38 14.94 19.03
N PHE A 220 -10.62 13.71 19.47
CA PHE A 220 -9.63 12.63 19.46
C PHE A 220 -9.91 11.67 18.30
N PRO A 221 -8.90 11.27 17.52
CA PRO A 221 -9.06 10.26 16.46
C PRO A 221 -9.43 8.91 17.08
N LYS A 222 -10.49 8.30 16.56
CA LYS A 222 -10.97 6.97 16.94
C LYS A 222 -10.83 6.02 15.77
N LEU A 223 -10.21 4.87 16.02
CA LEU A 223 -9.92 3.84 15.02
C LEU A 223 -11.06 2.84 14.91
N TYR A 224 -11.33 2.39 13.69
CA TYR A 224 -12.24 1.29 13.39
C TYR A 224 -11.92 0.63 12.05
N ASN A 225 -12.36 -0.60 11.87
CA ASN A 225 -12.42 -1.30 10.58
C ASN A 225 -13.50 -2.39 10.62
N GLU A 226 -13.55 -3.25 9.60
CA GLU A 226 -14.53 -4.34 9.51
C GLU A 226 -14.46 -5.34 10.68
N LYS A 227 -13.27 -5.51 11.29
CA LYS A 227 -13.04 -6.47 12.40
C LYS A 227 -13.15 -5.82 13.78
N VAL A 228 -12.77 -4.55 13.89
CA VAL A 228 -12.75 -3.78 15.13
C VAL A 228 -13.81 -2.71 15.06
N SER A 229 -14.94 -2.97 15.74
CA SER A 229 -16.05 -2.04 15.83
C SER A 229 -15.64 -0.71 16.46
N VAL A 230 -16.28 0.36 15.98
CA VAL A 230 -16.25 1.72 16.52
C VAL A 230 -16.52 1.75 18.03
N ASP A 231 -17.32 0.82 18.55
CA ASP A 231 -17.68 0.73 19.97
C ASP A 231 -16.51 0.34 20.87
N ARG A 232 -15.47 -0.30 20.30
CA ARG A 232 -14.25 -0.61 21.04
C ARG A 232 -13.51 0.65 21.49
N SER A 233 -13.86 1.82 20.93
CA SER A 233 -13.43 3.14 21.42
C SER A 233 -11.91 3.26 21.51
N ILE A 234 -11.22 2.74 20.49
CA ILE A 234 -9.76 2.79 20.38
C ILE A 234 -9.37 4.19 19.91
N LEU A 235 -8.73 4.96 20.78
CA LEU A 235 -8.36 6.35 20.51
C LEU A 235 -6.86 6.51 20.32
N ILE A 236 -6.47 7.57 19.60
CA ILE A 236 -5.12 8.15 19.72
C ILE A 236 -5.19 9.22 20.80
N HIS A 237 -4.39 9.08 21.86
CA HIS A 237 -4.31 10.11 22.90
C HIS A 237 -2.98 10.04 23.64
N SER A 238 -2.66 11.08 24.41
CA SER A 238 -1.42 11.08 25.18
C SER A 238 -1.43 10.09 26.35
N GLY A 239 -0.31 9.39 26.53
CA GLY A 239 0.04 8.48 27.63
C GLY A 239 1.50 8.05 27.50
N THR A 240 2.09 7.46 28.54
CA THR A 240 3.52 7.09 28.57
C THR A 240 3.77 5.60 28.76
N THR A 241 2.78 4.87 29.26
CA THR A 241 2.87 3.43 29.56
C THR A 241 1.57 2.71 29.22
N GLY A 242 1.57 1.38 29.25
CA GLY A 242 0.38 0.55 29.05
C GLY A 242 -0.78 0.92 30.00
N ALA A 243 -0.46 1.38 31.22
CA ALA A 243 -1.45 1.77 32.24
C ALA A 243 -2.36 2.92 31.81
N ASP A 244 -1.89 3.73 30.85
CA ASP A 244 -2.66 4.86 30.33
C ASP A 244 -3.65 4.43 29.24
N SER A 245 -3.70 3.14 28.90
CA SER A 245 -4.46 2.60 27.78
C SER A 245 -5.26 1.36 28.18
N GLU A 246 -6.43 1.19 27.55
CA GLU A 246 -7.20 -0.06 27.56
C GLU A 246 -7.38 -0.58 26.12
N GLY A 247 -6.44 -0.24 25.23
CA GLY A 247 -6.44 -0.60 23.80
C GLY A 247 -6.08 0.57 22.87
N CYS A 248 -6.06 1.80 23.38
CA CYS A 248 -5.66 3.02 22.70
C CYS A 248 -4.18 3.02 22.26
N LEU A 249 -3.90 3.87 21.27
CA LEU A 249 -2.57 4.14 20.73
C LEU A 249 -2.00 5.41 21.37
N LEU A 250 -0.86 5.28 22.03
CA LEU A 250 -0.21 6.38 22.75
C LEU A 250 1.04 6.85 21.99
N PRO A 251 1.00 8.00 21.28
CA PRO A 251 2.17 8.50 20.55
C PRO A 251 3.18 9.14 21.49
N GLY A 252 4.46 9.03 21.15
CA GLY A 252 5.59 9.59 21.90
C GLY A 252 6.74 10.02 20.99
N GLY A 253 7.49 11.02 21.42
CA GLY A 253 8.65 11.51 20.67
C GLY A 253 9.94 10.75 20.96
N LYS A 254 10.06 10.12 22.14
CA LYS A 254 11.25 9.39 22.58
C LYS A 254 10.86 8.12 23.33
N ILE A 255 11.76 7.14 23.31
CA ILE A 255 11.71 5.94 24.17
C ILE A 255 12.70 6.08 25.32
N HIS A 256 12.35 5.48 26.46
CA HIS A 256 13.27 5.25 27.56
C HIS A 256 13.59 3.76 27.66
N LYS A 257 14.87 3.46 27.85
CA LYS A 257 15.36 2.08 27.99
C LYS A 257 15.98 1.85 29.35
N LYS A 258 15.85 0.63 29.86
CA LYS A 258 16.58 0.13 31.04
C LYS A 258 17.07 -1.27 30.70
N ASN A 259 18.38 -1.51 30.82
CA ASN A 259 19.01 -2.79 30.45
C ASN A 259 18.61 -3.23 29.02
N ASP A 260 18.69 -2.31 28.06
CA ASP A 260 18.30 -2.47 26.65
C ASP A 260 16.82 -2.75 26.34
N GLU A 261 15.99 -2.96 27.36
CA GLU A 261 14.55 -3.11 27.25
C GLU A 261 13.86 -1.73 27.18
N VAL A 262 12.91 -1.54 26.26
CA VAL A 262 12.07 -0.34 26.20
C VAL A 262 11.05 -0.38 27.34
N ILE A 263 11.02 0.65 28.18
CA ILE A 263 10.19 0.67 29.39
C ILE A 263 9.06 1.70 29.36
N SER A 264 9.19 2.77 28.57
CA SER A 264 8.20 3.82 28.44
C SER A 264 8.51 4.74 27.26
N ILE A 265 7.54 5.58 26.91
CA ILE A 265 7.70 6.69 25.96
C ILE A 265 7.61 8.05 26.68
N SER A 266 8.16 9.10 26.06
CA SER A 266 8.02 10.48 26.54
C SER A 266 7.74 11.47 25.40
N GLY A 267 7.41 12.72 25.76
CA GLY A 267 7.00 13.74 24.79
C GLY A 267 5.62 13.48 24.18
N SER A 268 4.77 12.71 24.87
CA SER A 268 3.53 12.20 24.30
C SER A 268 2.50 13.27 23.92
N ILE A 269 2.32 14.30 24.75
CA ILE A 269 1.36 15.38 24.43
C ILE A 269 1.83 16.15 23.19
N SER A 270 3.09 16.60 23.15
CA SER A 270 3.65 17.29 21.98
C SER A 270 3.46 16.46 20.70
N LYS A 271 3.84 15.18 20.75
CA LYS A 271 3.74 14.29 19.60
C LYS A 271 2.29 14.04 19.18
N PHE A 272 1.37 13.95 20.13
CA PHE A 272 -0.06 13.89 19.85
C PHE A 272 -0.53 15.14 19.09
N TYR A 273 -0.17 16.35 19.52
CA TYR A 273 -0.57 17.58 18.81
C TYR A 273 0.03 17.69 17.41
N GLU A 274 1.27 17.23 17.20
CA GLU A 274 1.89 17.17 15.86
C GLU A 274 1.11 16.22 14.92
N ILE A 275 0.61 15.09 15.42
CA ILE A 275 -0.25 14.19 14.63
C ILE A 275 -1.60 14.86 14.35
N ILE A 276 -2.22 15.45 15.38
CA ILE A 276 -3.54 16.06 15.28
C ILE A 276 -3.54 17.19 14.26
N SER A 277 -2.54 18.09 14.29
CA SER A 277 -2.48 19.20 13.34
C SER A 277 -2.51 18.73 11.89
N ILE A 278 -1.81 17.63 11.58
CA ILE A 278 -1.78 17.05 10.24
C ILE A 278 -3.14 16.41 9.88
N ILE A 279 -3.78 15.71 10.82
CA ILE A 279 -5.10 15.11 10.59
C ILE A 279 -6.17 16.19 10.38
N GLU A 280 -6.16 17.24 11.19
CA GLU A 280 -7.09 18.37 11.09
C GLU A 280 -6.91 19.13 9.77
N GLU A 281 -5.67 19.35 9.34
CA GLU A 281 -5.36 19.99 8.04
C GLU A 281 -5.86 19.16 6.84
N LYS A 282 -5.68 17.84 6.90
CA LYS A 282 -5.96 16.95 5.76
C LYS A 282 -7.40 16.42 5.68
N GLY A 283 -8.18 16.56 6.75
CA GLY A 283 -9.47 15.90 6.90
C GLY A 283 -9.31 14.44 7.35
N ILE A 284 -9.99 14.07 8.44
CA ILE A 284 -9.82 12.77 9.10
C ILE A 284 -10.25 11.59 8.23
N GLU A 285 -11.22 11.80 7.34
CA GLU A 285 -11.74 10.81 6.39
C GLU A 285 -10.71 10.40 5.34
N ASN A 286 -9.72 11.25 5.09
CA ASN A 286 -8.64 10.99 4.15
C ASN A 286 -7.47 10.23 4.81
N ILE A 287 -7.49 10.08 6.14
CA ILE A 287 -6.40 9.47 6.90
C ILE A 287 -6.67 7.99 7.20
N LYS A 288 -5.65 7.16 7.01
CA LYS A 288 -5.64 5.74 7.39
C LYS A 288 -4.54 5.45 8.39
N ILE A 289 -4.70 4.37 9.13
CA ILE A 289 -3.63 3.79 9.96
C ILE A 289 -3.36 2.37 9.50
N GLU A 290 -2.10 2.04 9.26
CA GLU A 290 -1.66 0.69 8.93
C GLU A 290 -0.75 0.16 10.04
N ILE A 291 -1.15 -0.95 10.65
CA ILE A 291 -0.43 -1.57 11.77
C ILE A 291 0.17 -2.90 11.33
N LYS A 292 1.45 -3.09 11.61
CA LYS A 292 2.21 -4.32 11.37
C LYS A 292 3.05 -4.71 12.59
N ASP A 293 3.35 -6.01 12.67
CA ASP A 293 4.21 -6.57 13.70
C ASP A 293 5.61 -6.88 13.13
N GLU A 294 6.63 -6.44 13.87
CA GLU A 294 8.03 -6.91 13.80
C GLU A 294 8.50 -7.45 15.16
N ILE A 295 7.54 -7.70 16.07
CA ILE A 295 7.79 -8.36 17.35
C ILE A 295 8.21 -9.81 17.03
N ARG A 296 9.35 -10.23 17.58
CA ARG A 296 9.85 -11.61 17.47
C ARG A 296 9.58 -12.40 18.72
#